data_AF-A0A7C3IKY2-F1
#
_entry.id   AF-A0A7C3IKY2-F1
#
_cell.length_a   1.000
_cell.length_b   1.000
_cell.length_c   1.000
_cell.angle_alpha   90.00
_cell.angle_beta   90.00
_cell.angle_gamma   90.00
#
_symmetry.space_group_name_H-M   'P 1'
#
loop_
_entity.id
_entity.type
_entity.pdbx_description
1 polymer ?
#
loop_
_entity_poly.entity_id
_entity_poly.type
_entity_poly.pdbx_seq_one_letter_code
_entity_poly.pdbx_strand_id
1 'polypeptide(L)' 'MDDFEFSKHTVDMIIEREIRESWIFDTITTPDFTEFVSEEEMHYIKQIKEFGNRFLRVVVNPFFCNLNES' A
#
# COMPACT_ATOMS: atom_id res chain seq x y z
N MET A 1 -9.06 12.14 6.40
CA MET A 1 -7.69 11.82 5.96
C MET A 1 -7.42 10.46 6.55
N ASP A 2 -7.09 9.50 5.69
CA ASP A 2 -6.98 8.06 5.92
C ASP A 2 -8.26 7.25 5.69
N ASP A 3 -8.39 6.76 4.45
CA ASP A 3 -9.36 5.72 4.02
C ASP A 3 -8.72 4.30 4.07
N PHE A 4 -7.57 4.14 4.74
CA PHE A 4 -6.86 2.85 4.82
C PHE A 4 -6.29 2.60 6.21
N GLU A 5 -6.41 1.36 6.69
CA GLU A 5 -5.82 0.89 7.95
C GLU A 5 -4.63 -0.03 7.67
N PHE A 6 -3.50 0.22 8.32
CA PHE A 6 -2.35 -0.67 8.23
C PHE A 6 -2.56 -1.93 9.07
N SER A 7 -2.41 -3.10 8.44
CA SER A 7 -2.32 -4.34 9.21
C SER A 7 -1.09 -4.32 10.12
N LYS A 8 -1.13 -5.05 11.23
CA LYS A 8 0.03 -5.19 12.13
C LYS A 8 1.31 -5.61 11.38
N HIS A 9 1.19 -6.54 10.44
CA HIS A 9 2.30 -6.99 9.62
C HIS A 9 2.90 -5.86 8.75
N THR A 10 2.04 -4.97 8.25
CA THR A 10 2.47 -3.80 7.48
C THR A 10 3.26 -2.83 8.36
N VAL A 11 2.80 -2.58 9.59
CA VAL A 11 3.50 -1.72 10.55
C VAL A 11 4.87 -2.28 10.91
N ASP A 12 4.95 -3.58 11.19
CA ASP A 12 6.23 -4.25 11.46
C ASP A 12 7.20 -4.08 10.27
N MET A 13 6.73 -4.29 9.03
CA MET A 13 7.55 -4.13 7.82
C MET A 13 7.99 -2.67 7.57
N ILE A 14 7.15 -1.69 7.92
CA ILE A 14 7.48 -0.26 7.83
C ILE A 14 8.65 0.07 8.76
N ILE A 15 8.59 -0.41 10.01
CA ILE A 15 9.60 -0.15 11.04
C ILE A 15 10.89 -0.92 10.71
N GLU A 16 10.79 -2.23 10.44
CA GLU A 16 11.96 -3.09 10.21
C GLU A 16 12.77 -2.69 8.97
N ARG A 17 12.10 -2.12 7.96
CA ARG A 17 12.73 -1.78 6.67
C ARG A 17 12.86 -0.27 6.45
N GLU A 18 12.56 0.54 7.47
CA GLU A 18 12.59 2.01 7.44
C GLU A 18 11.85 2.59 6.22
N ILE A 19 10.68 2.03 5.92
CA ILE A 19 9.85 2.49 4.80
C ILE A 19 9.19 3.79 5.22
N ARG A 20 9.34 4.84 4.42
CA ARG A 20 8.68 6.11 4.69
C ARG A 20 7.20 6.01 4.32
N GLU A 21 6.31 6.44 5.21
CA GLU A 21 4.86 6.47 4.93
C GLU A 21 4.55 7.26 3.65
N SER A 22 5.30 8.33 3.39
CA SER A 22 5.19 9.11 2.15
C SER A 22 5.35 8.23 0.90
N TRP A 23 6.25 7.23 0.91
CA TRP A 23 6.42 6.31 -0.22
C TRP A 23 5.22 5.40 -0.41
N ILE A 24 4.53 5.02 0.66
CA ILE A 24 3.31 4.21 0.58
C ILE A 24 2.20 5.04 -0.06
N PHE A 25 1.97 6.26 0.44
CA PHE A 25 1.01 7.19 -0.15
C PHE A 25 1.32 7.50 -1.60
N ASP A 26 2.58 7.77 -1.94
CA ASP A 26 3.04 7.98 -3.31
C ASP A 26 2.78 6.76 -4.20
N THR A 27 2.97 5.55 -3.67
CA THR A 27 2.74 4.29 -4.41
C THR A 27 1.27 4.07 -4.68
N ILE A 28 0.38 4.39 -3.73
CA ILE A 28 -1.07 4.24 -3.92
C ILE A 28 -1.63 5.33 -4.85
N THR A 29 -1.17 6.58 -4.71
CA THR A 29 -1.70 7.73 -5.46
C THR A 29 -1.12 7.86 -6.86
N THR A 30 0.16 7.55 -7.03
CA THR A 30 0.88 7.65 -8.30
C THR A 30 1.78 6.42 -8.51
N PRO A 31 1.18 5.22 -8.66
CA PRO A 31 1.91 3.98 -8.95
C PRO A 31 2.60 4.04 -10.31
N ASP A 32 3.74 3.35 -10.44
CA ASP A 32 4.32 3.06 -11.76
C ASP A 32 3.56 1.92 -12.45
N PHE A 33 3.12 0.93 -11.65
CA PHE A 33 2.34 -0.20 -12.12
C PHE A 33 1.21 -0.50 -11.14
N THR A 34 0.04 -0.82 -11.69
CA THR A 34 -1.10 -1.31 -10.93
C THR A 34 -1.47 -2.68 -11.46
N GLU A 35 -1.53 -3.68 -10.58
CA GLU A 35 -2.05 -5.01 -10.92
C GLU A 35 -3.38 -5.22 -10.21
N PHE A 36 -4.42 -5.42 -10.99
CA PHE A 36 -5.71 -5.86 -10.48
C PHE A 36 -5.69 -7.39 -10.38
N VAL A 37 -5.77 -7.92 -9.16
CA VAL A 37 -5.81 -9.37 -8.93
C VAL A 37 -7.24 -9.85 -8.80
N SER A 38 -8.04 -9.17 -7.99
CA SER A 38 -9.44 -9.47 -7.79
C SER A 38 -10.16 -8.22 -7.28
N GLU A 39 -11.49 -8.29 -7.16
CA GLU A 39 -12.28 -7.22 -6.57
C GLU A 39 -11.79 -6.86 -5.16
N GLU A 40 -11.25 -7.82 -4.41
CA GLU A 40 -10.75 -7.67 -3.04
C GLU A 40 -9.23 -7.45 -2.95
N GLU A 41 -8.51 -7.42 -4.06
CA GLU A 41 -7.04 -7.32 -4.04
C GLU A 41 -6.52 -6.49 -5.22
N MET A 42 -5.91 -5.35 -4.88
CA MET A 42 -5.20 -4.49 -5.81
C MET A 42 -3.76 -4.29 -5.37
N HIS A 43 -2.83 -4.44 -6.30
CA HIS A 43 -1.41 -4.21 -6.08
C HIS A 43 -0.97 -2.91 -6.73
N TYR A 44 -0.38 -2.05 -5.94
CA TYR A 44 0.27 -0.83 -6.40
C TYR A 44 1.78 -0.99 -6.27
N ILE A 45 2.50 -0.77 -7.35
CA ILE A 45 3.94 -0.96 -7.41
C ILE A 45 4.57 0.34 -7.89
N LYS A 46 5.55 0.82 -7.14
CA LYS A 46 6.33 2.01 -7.49
C LYS A 46 7.80 1.78 -7.26
N GLN A 47 8.62 2.28 -8.18
CA GLN A 47 10.07 2.25 -8.04
C GLN A 47 10.51 3.40 -7.15
N ILE A 48 11.12 3.08 -6.01
CA ILE A 48 11.70 4.06 -5.11
C ILE A 48 13.19 4.20 -5.44
N LYS A 49 13.50 5.11 -6.37
CA LYS A 49 14.89 5.37 -6.82
C LYS A 49 15.80 5.76 -5.65
N GLU A 50 15.27 6.54 -4.72
CA GLU A 50 15.98 6.99 -3.51
C GLU A 50 16.32 5.86 -2.53
N PHE A 51 15.62 4.71 -2.63
CA PHE A 51 15.83 3.56 -1.77
C PHE A 51 16.56 2.43 -2.51
N GLY A 52 17.68 2.78 -3.16
CA GLY A 52 18.53 1.84 -3.88
C GLY A 52 17.87 1.23 -5.13
N ASN A 53 16.99 1.98 -5.80
CA ASN A 53 16.19 1.52 -6.94
C ASN A 53 15.33 0.29 -6.66
N ARG A 54 14.92 0.10 -5.41
CA ARG A 54 14.01 -0.98 -5.03
C ARG A 54 12.59 -0.67 -5.46
N PHE A 55 11.81 -1.72 -5.69
CA PHE A 55 10.38 -1.61 -5.96
C PHE A 55 9.62 -1.81 -4.65
N LEU A 56 8.74 -0.87 -4.34
CA LEU A 56 7.77 -1.00 -3.26
C LEU A 56 6.47 -1.54 -3.84
N ARG A 57 5.99 -2.66 -3.28
CA ARG A 57 4.70 -3.25 -3.62
C ARG A 57 3.76 -3.08 -2.43
N VAL A 58 2.67 -2.36 -2.64
CA VAL A 58 1.62 -2.12 -1.66
C VAL A 58 0.40 -2.93 -2.10
N VAL A 59 -0.04 -3.82 -1.22
CA VAL A 59 -1.26 -4.63 -1.42
C VAL A 59 -2.38 -3.93 -0.67
N VAL A 60 -3.41 -3.52 -1.40
CA VAL A 60 -4.59 -2.85 -0.86
C VAL A 60 -5.79 -3.73 -1.10
N ASN A 61 -6.56 -3.97 -0.05
CA ASN A 61 -7.89 -4.54 -0.17
C ASN A 61 -8.90 -3.37 -0.22
N PRO A 62 -9.50 -3.07 -1.37
CA PRO A 62 -10.44 -1.96 -1.51
C PRO A 62 -11.80 -2.22 -0.85
N PHE A 63 -12.09 -3.46 -0.42
CA PHE A 63 -13.35 -3.84 0.24
C PHE A 63 -13.34 -3.70 1.76
N PHE A 64 -12.39 -2.98 2.36
CA PHE A 64 -12.53 -2.54 3.75
C PHE A 64 -13.55 -1.38 3.86
N CYS A 65 -14.73 -1.56 3.28
CA CYS A 65 -15.89 -0.72 3.47
C CYS A 65 -16.74 -1.36 4.56
N ASN A 66 -16.99 -0.65 5.66
CA ASN A 66 -17.72 -1.10 6.84
C ASN A 66 -18.99 -1.90 6.50
N LEU A 67 -18.98 -3.20 6.77
CA LEU A 67 -20.17 -4.04 6.94
C LEU A 67 -20.85 -3.76 8.29
N ASN A 68 -21.09 -2.49 8.64
CA ASN A 68 -21.78 -2.09 9.88
C ASN A 68 -22.69 -0.87 9.68
N GLU A 69 -23.50 -0.86 8.62
CA GLU A 69 -24.72 -0.06 8.58
C GLU A 69 -25.88 -0.93 8.05
N SER A 70 -26.56 -1.63 8.95
CA SER A 70 -27.94 -2.14 8.79
C SER A 70 -28.57 -2.43 10.15
#